data_AF-A0A968WJJ8-F1
#
_entry.id   AF-A0A968WJJ8-F1
#
_cell.length_a   1.000
_cell.length_b   1.000
_cell.length_c   1.000
_cell.angle_alpha   90.00
_cell.angle_beta   90.00
_cell.angle_gamma   90.00
#
_symmetry.space_group_name_H-M   'P 1'
#
loop_
_entity.id
_entity.type
_entity.pdbx_description
1 polymer ?
#
loop_
_entity_poly.entity_id
_entity_poly.type
_entity_poly.pdbx_seq_one_letter_code
_entity_poly.pdbx_strand_id
1 'polypeptide(L)'
;MPVVLAGAGLVIILLPHLGALKIPVVIYALVLVTMVLSALYRFGKTTTLSFWLVLGGALLFMTSDSLLAINKFIAPLPMAGFWIMLTYGAAQWCIVVGLLQHRR
;
A
#
# COMPACT_ATOMS: atom_id res chain seq x y z
N MET A 1 -0.48 4.66 13.73
CA MET A 1 -1.86 5.18 13.85
C MET A 1 -2.38 5.88 12.58
N PRO A 2 -1.62 6.74 11.85
CA PRO A 2 -2.15 7.39 10.63
C PRO A 2 -2.36 6.45 9.43
N VAL A 3 -1.53 5.41 9.26
CA VAL A 3 -1.66 4.44 8.16
C VAL A 3 -2.93 3.60 8.26
N VAL A 4 -3.27 3.16 9.48
CA VAL A 4 -4.49 2.39 9.74
C VAL A 4 -5.73 3.25 9.44
N LEU A 5 -5.68 4.55 9.74
CA LEU A 5 -6.74 5.50 9.40
C LEU A 5 -6.86 5.70 7.88
N ALA A 6 -5.76 5.79 7.16
CA ALA A 6 -5.77 5.91 5.71
C ALA A 6 -6.35 4.65 5.03
N GLY A 7 -5.90 3.46 5.45
CA GLY A 7 -6.42 2.19 4.95
C GLY A 7 -7.90 1.97 5.30
N ALA A 8 -8.31 2.27 6.53
CA ALA A 8 -9.71 2.18 6.95
C ALA A 8 -10.59 3.22 6.23
N GLY A 9 -10.11 4.45 6.03
CA GLY A 9 -10.83 5.49 5.31
C GLY A 9 -11.11 5.10 3.85
N LEU A 10 -10.11 4.53 3.16
CA LEU A 10 -10.27 4.01 1.80
C LEU A 10 -11.35 2.91 1.74
N VAL A 11 -11.31 1.96 2.68
CA VAL A 11 -12.31 0.88 2.76
C VAL A 11 -13.71 1.43 3.00
N ILE A 12 -13.86 2.40 3.91
CA ILE A 12 -15.16 3.02 4.22
C ILE A 12 -15.75 3.72 3.00
N ILE A 13 -14.93 4.41 2.21
CA ILE A 13 -15.37 5.07 0.96
C ILE A 13 -15.77 4.04 -0.11
N LEU A 14 -15.09 2.90 -0.18
CA LEU A 14 -15.40 1.85 -1.14
C LEU A 14 -16.59 0.95 -0.74
N LEU A 15 -16.87 0.77 0.56
CA LEU A 15 -17.95 -0.09 1.05
C LEU A 15 -19.32 0.09 0.36
N PRO A 16 -19.82 1.32 0.08
CA PRO A 16 -21.09 1.49 -0.63
C PRO A 16 -21.06 1.01 -2.09
N HIS A 17 -19.89 0.98 -2.74
CA HIS A 17 -19.73 0.66 -4.16
C HIS A 17 -19.39 -0.82 -4.43
N LEU A 18 -19.12 -1.61 -3.38
CA LEU A 18 -18.48 -2.92 -3.50
C LEU A 18 -19.44 -4.12 -3.72
N GLY A 19 -20.76 -3.96 -3.55
CA GLY A 19 -21.74 -5.04 -3.78
C GLY A 19 -21.36 -6.36 -3.08
N ALA A 20 -21.20 -7.44 -3.86
CA ALA A 20 -20.75 -8.76 -3.37
C ALA A 20 -19.24 -8.88 -3.09
N LEU A 21 -18.42 -7.93 -3.58
CA LEU A 21 -16.95 -7.93 -3.44
C LEU A 21 -16.47 -7.29 -2.12
N LYS A 22 -17.38 -6.93 -1.22
CA LYS A 22 -17.06 -6.33 0.09
C LYS A 22 -16.10 -7.19 0.91
N ILE A 23 -16.41 -8.48 1.06
CA ILE A 23 -15.61 -9.39 1.89
C ILE A 23 -14.18 -9.53 1.33
N PRO A 24 -13.97 -9.85 0.03
CA PRO A 24 -12.64 -9.87 -0.56
C PRO A 24 -11.83 -8.59 -0.35
N VAL A 25 -12.46 -7.42 -0.52
CA VAL A 25 -11.75 -6.13 -0.43
C VAL A 25 -11.40 -5.77 1.01
N VAL A 26 -12.24 -6.10 1.99
CA VAL A 26 -11.91 -5.93 3.41
C VAL A 26 -10.73 -6.82 3.80
N ILE A 27 -10.72 -8.08 3.38
CA ILE A 27 -9.60 -9.00 3.63
C ILE A 27 -8.32 -8.45 3.00
N TYR A 28 -8.39 -7.98 1.75
CA TYR A 28 -7.25 -7.39 1.06
C TYR A 28 -6.71 -6.15 1.78
N ALA A 29 -7.59 -5.25 2.20
CA ALA A 29 -7.20 -4.05 2.94
C ALA A 29 -6.55 -4.37 4.29
N LEU A 30 -7.00 -5.42 4.98
CA LEU A 30 -6.34 -5.91 6.20
C LEU A 30 -4.91 -6.36 5.90
N VAL A 31 -4.70 -7.15 4.84
CA VAL A 31 -3.35 -7.57 4.42
C VAL A 31 -2.46 -6.36 4.12
N LEU A 32 -2.96 -5.39 3.36
CA LEU A 32 -2.26 -4.13 3.09
C LEU A 32 -1.85 -3.38 4.36
N VAL A 33 -2.77 -3.23 5.31
CA VAL A 33 -2.48 -2.57 6.59
C VAL A 33 -1.42 -3.35 7.37
N THR A 34 -1.50 -4.68 7.43
CA THR A 34 -0.48 -5.50 8.11
C THR A 34 0.91 -5.36 7.46
N MET A 35 0.98 -5.19 6.14
CA MET A 35 2.24 -4.96 5.43
C MET A 35 2.90 -3.65 5.87
N VAL A 36 2.14 -2.55 5.90
CA VAL A 36 2.69 -1.24 6.30
C VAL A 36 3.00 -1.21 7.80
N LEU A 37 2.20 -1.87 8.65
CA LEU A 37 2.52 -2.04 10.06
C LEU A 37 3.81 -2.83 10.27
N SER A 38 4.04 -3.88 9.49
CA SER A 38 5.29 -4.66 9.53
C SER A 38 6.49 -3.81 9.10
N ALA A 39 6.33 -2.95 8.08
CA ALA A 39 7.35 -1.98 7.68
C ALA A 39 7.67 -0.98 8.81
N LEU A 40 6.64 -0.46 9.49
CA LEU A 40 6.80 0.43 10.66
C LEU A 40 7.49 -0.27 11.83
N TYR A 41 7.19 -1.54 12.09
CA TYR A 41 7.79 -2.31 13.18
C TYR A 41 9.30 -2.53 13.01
N ARG A 42 9.84 -2.33 11.80
CA ARG A 42 11.30 -2.36 11.57
C ARG A 42 12.02 -1.13 12.14
N PHE A 43 11.30 -0.11 12.64
CA PHE A 43 11.91 1.06 13.25
C PHE A 43 12.80 0.66 14.44
N GLY A 44 14.08 1.03 14.40
CA GLY A 44 15.07 0.68 15.43
C GLY A 44 15.56 -0.78 15.41
N LYS A 45 15.10 -1.61 14.46
CA LYS A 45 15.55 -3.01 14.26
C LYS A 45 16.42 -3.20 13.01
N THR A 46 16.62 -2.14 12.23
CA THR A 46 17.40 -2.13 10.98
C THR A 46 18.12 -0.80 10.81
N THR A 47 19.06 -0.73 9.88
CA THR A 47 19.69 0.53 9.43
C THR A 47 18.62 1.55 9.04
N THR A 48 18.80 2.82 9.45
CA THR A 48 17.88 3.92 9.14
C THR A 48 17.49 3.98 7.67
N LEU A 49 18.45 3.78 6.77
CA LEU A 49 18.22 3.78 5.33
C LEU A 49 17.31 2.62 4.88
N SER A 50 17.54 1.40 5.39
CA SER A 50 16.70 0.22 5.13
C SER A 50 15.25 0.42 5.62
N PHE A 51 15.09 1.08 6.77
CA PHE A 51 13.78 1.41 7.31
C PHE A 51 13.01 2.37 6.38
N TRP A 52 13.62 3.50 6.02
CA TRP A 52 12.96 4.52 5.20
C TRP A 52 12.63 4.02 3.80
N LEU A 53 13.50 3.22 3.18
CA LEU A 53 13.23 2.61 1.88
C LEU A 53 12.02 1.67 1.91
N VAL A 54 11.94 0.78 2.90
CA VAL A 54 10.81 -0.16 3.00
C VAL A 54 9.52 0.54 3.43
N LEU A 55 9.60 1.55 4.31
CA LEU A 55 8.43 2.35 4.67
C LEU A 55 7.91 3.16 3.47
N GLY A 56 8.81 3.83 2.74
CA GLY A 56 8.46 4.60 1.54
C GLY A 56 7.89 3.71 0.45
N GLY A 57 8.49 2.54 0.21
CA GLY A 57 7.96 1.54 -0.71
C GLY A 57 6.60 1.00 -0.27
N ALA A 58 6.38 0.76 1.02
CA ALA A 58 5.10 0.31 1.54
C ALA A 58 3.98 1.36 1.36
N LEU A 59 4.29 2.64 1.53
CA LEU A 59 3.34 3.74 1.29
C LEU A 59 3.03 3.92 -0.20
N LEU A 60 4.04 3.79 -1.08
CA LEU A 60 3.84 3.79 -2.54
C LEU A 60 2.96 2.63 -2.98
N PHE A 61 3.16 1.44 -2.41
CA PHE A 61 2.36 0.25 -2.70
C PHE A 61 0.89 0.51 -2.33
N MET A 62 0.62 0.98 -1.11
CA MET A 62 -0.73 1.34 -0.66
C MET A 62 -1.38 2.42 -1.54
N THR A 63 -0.60 3.37 -2.05
CA THR A 63 -1.07 4.39 -3.00
C THR A 63 -1.44 3.78 -4.35
N SER A 64 -0.62 2.86 -4.87
CA SER A 64 -0.90 2.13 -6.11
C SER A 64 -2.21 1.33 -6.01
N ASP A 65 -2.40 0.63 -4.89
CA ASP A 65 -3.62 -0.13 -4.62
C ASP A 65 -4.85 0.77 -4.46
N SER A 66 -4.69 1.94 -3.85
CA SER A 66 -5.76 2.93 -3.75
C SER A 66 -6.20 3.41 -5.14
N LEU A 67 -5.25 3.68 -6.04
CA LEU A 67 -5.55 4.04 -7.44
C LEU A 67 -6.25 2.90 -8.18
N LEU A 68 -5.81 1.65 -7.98
CA LEU A 68 -6.45 0.48 -8.58
C LEU A 68 -7.90 0.30 -8.09
N ALA A 69 -8.12 0.48 -6.78
CA ALA A 69 -9.42 0.40 -6.16
C ALA A 69 -10.38 1.48 -6.68
N ILE A 70 -9.92 2.73 -6.76
CA ILE A 70 -10.70 3.86 -7.33
C ILE A 70 -11.05 3.58 -8.80
N ASN A 71 -10.06 3.18 -9.60
CA ASN A 71 -10.26 2.88 -11.02
C ASN A 71 -11.26 1.74 -11.27
N LYS A 72 -11.29 0.75 -10.38
CA LYS A 72 -12.14 -0.45 -10.52
C LYS A 72 -13.55 -0.27 -9.96
N PHE A 73 -13.70 0.47 -8.86
CA PHE A 73 -14.97 0.50 -8.10
C PHE A 73 -15.69 1.85 -8.09
N ILE A 74 -15.01 2.95 -8.41
CA ILE A 74 -15.61 4.28 -8.37
C ILE A 74 -15.77 4.83 -9.79
N ALA A 75 -14.67 5.07 -10.49
CA ALA A 75 -14.68 5.64 -11.82
C ALA A 75 -13.38 5.31 -12.57
N PRO A 76 -13.45 5.03 -13.88
CA PRO A 76 -12.25 4.80 -14.67
C PRO A 76 -11.38 6.07 -14.70
N LEU A 77 -10.13 5.94 -14.30
CA LEU A 77 -9.15 7.02 -14.33
C LEU A 77 -8.46 7.04 -15.70
N PRO A 78 -8.23 8.21 -16.30
CA PRO A 78 -7.44 8.31 -17.53
C PRO A 78 -6.00 7.84 -17.24
N MET A 79 -5.47 6.97 -18.12
CA MET A 79 -4.13 6.39 -17.98
C MET A 79 -3.90 5.66 -16.63
N ALA A 80 -4.95 5.13 -16.00
CA ALA A 80 -4.85 4.44 -14.72
C ALA A 80 -3.74 3.39 -14.69
N GLY A 81 -3.66 2.54 -15.72
CA GLY A 81 -2.66 1.49 -15.82
C GLY A 81 -1.21 2.01 -15.74
N PHE A 82 -0.94 3.17 -16.35
CA PHE A 82 0.38 3.79 -16.30
C PHE A 82 0.73 4.25 -14.88
N TRP A 83 -0.16 5.01 -14.23
CA TRP A 83 0.07 5.52 -12.88
C TRP A 83 0.14 4.42 -11.82
N ILE A 84 -0.71 3.39 -11.95
CA ILE A 84 -0.70 2.21 -11.09
C ILE A 84 0.63 1.46 -11.24
N MET A 85 1.06 1.15 -12.46
CA MET A 85 2.32 0.43 -12.70
C MET A 85 3.55 1.24 -12.30
N LEU A 86 3.54 2.56 -12.50
CA LEU A 86 4.65 3.44 -12.09
C LEU A 86 4.83 3.43 -10.57
N THR A 87 3.73 3.63 -9.83
CA THR A 87 3.75 3.62 -8.37
C THR A 87 4.07 2.24 -7.81
N TYR A 88 3.55 1.19 -8.44
CA TYR A 88 3.84 -0.21 -8.10
C TYR A 88 5.31 -0.57 -8.31
N GLY A 89 5.88 -0.24 -9.47
CA GLY A 89 7.28 -0.52 -9.78
C GLY A 89 8.23 0.20 -8.82
N ALA A 90 7.95 1.48 -8.55
CA ALA A 90 8.70 2.24 -7.55
C ALA A 90 8.58 1.64 -6.15
N ALA A 91 7.38 1.19 -5.77
CA ALA A 91 7.14 0.53 -4.49
C ALA A 91 7.99 -0.74 -4.33
N GLN A 92 7.93 -1.63 -5.33
CA GLN A 92 8.68 -2.88 -5.30
C GLN A 92 10.19 -2.64 -5.26
N TRP A 93 10.69 -1.71 -6.07
CA TRP A 93 12.10 -1.33 -6.06
C TRP A 93 12.55 -0.87 -4.68
N CYS A 94 11.81 0.06 -4.06
CA CYS A 94 12.12 0.58 -2.73
C CYS A 94 12.09 -0.53 -1.65
N ILE A 95 11.11 -1.44 -1.71
CA ILE A 95 11.03 -2.56 -0.76
C ILE A 95 12.22 -3.51 -0.92
N VAL A 96 12.56 -3.89 -2.16
CA VAL A 96 13.66 -4.83 -2.44
C VAL A 96 15.00 -4.21 -2.05
N VAL A 97 15.30 -2.99 -2.49
CA VAL A 97 16.55 -2.31 -2.14
C VAL A 97 16.63 -2.09 -0.63
N GLY A 98 15.53 -1.67 0.00
CA GLY A 98 15.46 -1.51 1.44
C GLY A 98 15.71 -2.81 2.21
N LEU A 99 15.26 -3.95 1.71
CA LEU A 99 15.55 -5.26 2.29
C LEU A 99 17.02 -5.68 2.08
N LEU A 100 17.59 -5.45 0.89
CA LEU A 100 18.99 -5.75 0.61
C LEU A 100 19.96 -4.91 1.46
N GLN A 101 19.55 -3.71 1.85
CA GLN A 101 20.35 -2.82 2.70
C GLN A 101 20.22 -3.12 4.21
N HIS A 102 19.45 -4.16 4.57
CA HIS A 102 19.39 -4.66 5.94
C HIS A 102 20.71 -5.36 6.30
N ARG A 103 21.61 -4.63 6.96
CA ARG A 103 22.74 -5.25 7.67
C ARG A 103 22.30 -5.56 9.10
N ARG A 104 22.49 -6.82 9.51
CA ARG A 104 22.37 -7.26 10.90
C ARG A 104 23.54 -6.77 11.73
#